data_AF-A0A8G1TSZ2-F1
#
_entry.id   AF-A0A8G1TSZ2-F1
#
_cell.length_a   1.000
_cell.length_b   1.000
_cell.length_c   1.000
_cell.angle_alpha   90.00
_cell.angle_beta   90.00
_cell.angle_gamma   90.00
#
_symmetry.space_group_name_H-M   'P 1'
#
loop_
_entity.id
_entity.type
_entity.pdbx_description
1 polymer ?
#
loop_
_entity_poly.entity_id
_entity_poly.type
_entity_poly.pdbx_seq_one_letter_code
_entity_poly.pdbx_strand_id
1 'polypeptide(L)'
;MYFRVLAMGLLMAGGNIAQAATVQEVFNGKMLGKSQAHFETIAGAPQESYGDDRVFDVQGCLITATIQSGKVSALSMEPSETCKPDLASFIGEYAPKQGQKLTPAAFGADLTYTADCLTDCGNAADPWVYASWTAPRAAGGMEIMLGFVQAGDQALDAAEKWATQMEKAEGKDYLLNNKFNCDARYNSVADAAFKNVIATSVKVGFNLPKESCR
;
A
#
# COMPACT_ATOMS: atom_id res chain seq x y z
N MET A 1 -34.18 67.42 -13.63
CA MET A 1 -33.22 67.43 -12.50
C MET A 1 -32.76 65.99 -12.31
N TYR A 2 -31.50 65.70 -12.65
CA TYR A 2 -30.95 64.33 -12.74
C TYR A 2 -30.59 63.80 -11.35
N PHE A 3 -31.15 62.66 -10.92
CA PHE A 3 -30.64 61.89 -9.78
C PHE A 3 -29.76 60.77 -10.30
N ARG A 4 -28.45 60.88 -10.02
CA ARG A 4 -27.44 59.86 -10.32
C ARG A 4 -27.62 58.68 -9.35
N VAL A 5 -27.94 57.51 -9.89
CA VAL A 5 -27.86 56.24 -9.15
C VAL A 5 -26.40 55.79 -9.18
N LEU A 6 -25.72 55.81 -8.02
CA LEU A 6 -24.41 55.17 -7.86
C LEU A 6 -24.66 53.67 -7.64
N ALA A 7 -24.44 52.87 -8.68
CA ALA A 7 -24.35 51.42 -8.55
C ALA A 7 -22.95 51.08 -8.00
N MET A 8 -22.86 50.81 -6.70
CA MET A 8 -21.68 50.24 -6.07
C MET A 8 -21.65 48.75 -6.42
N GLY A 9 -20.84 48.39 -7.42
CA GLY A 9 -20.58 47.00 -7.78
C GLY A 9 -19.74 46.34 -6.68
N LEU A 10 -20.33 45.38 -5.95
CA LEU A 10 -19.57 44.43 -5.15
C LEU A 10 -18.74 43.55 -6.10
N LEU A 11 -17.43 43.75 -6.10
CA LEU A 11 -16.46 42.78 -6.59
C LEU A 11 -16.51 41.56 -5.67
N MET A 12 -17.24 40.52 -6.08
CA MET A 12 -17.11 39.19 -5.49
C MET A 12 -15.70 38.69 -5.84
N ALA A 13 -14.77 38.78 -4.88
CA ALA A 13 -13.52 38.06 -4.96
C ALA A 13 -13.84 36.57 -4.94
N GLY A 14 -13.89 35.97 -6.13
CA GLY A 14 -13.93 34.52 -6.30
C GLY A 14 -12.62 33.95 -5.77
N GLY A 15 -12.58 33.63 -4.47
CA GLY A 15 -11.60 32.72 -3.96
C GLY A 15 -11.76 31.41 -4.72
N ASN A 16 -10.76 31.03 -5.51
CA ASN A 16 -10.64 29.66 -5.96
C ASN A 16 -10.56 28.82 -4.68
N ILE A 17 -11.68 28.25 -4.25
CA ILE A 17 -11.66 27.19 -3.26
C ILE A 17 -10.91 26.08 -3.97
N ALA A 18 -9.62 25.90 -3.62
CA ALA A 18 -8.83 24.80 -4.14
C ALA A 18 -9.65 23.53 -3.85
N GLN A 19 -10.08 22.86 -4.92
CA GLN A 19 -10.83 21.64 -4.78
C GLN A 19 -9.93 20.64 -4.05
N ALA A 20 -10.41 20.09 -2.93
CA ALA A 20 -9.68 19.07 -2.20
C ALA A 20 -9.38 17.91 -3.16
N ALA A 21 -8.12 17.47 -3.19
CA ALA A 21 -7.73 16.38 -4.06
C ALA A 21 -8.50 15.11 -3.74
N THR A 22 -8.73 14.32 -4.77
CA THR A 22 -9.37 13.02 -4.69
C THR A 22 -8.34 11.93 -4.45
N VAL A 23 -8.79 10.78 -3.90
CA VAL A 23 -7.92 9.60 -3.76
C VAL A 23 -7.33 9.19 -5.11
N GLN A 24 -8.08 9.33 -6.21
CA GLN A 24 -7.59 8.97 -7.55
C GLN A 24 -6.53 9.94 -8.09
N GLU A 25 -6.56 11.22 -7.69
CA GLU A 25 -5.53 12.21 -8.07
C GLU A 25 -4.21 12.01 -7.31
N VAL A 26 -4.27 11.43 -6.11
CA VAL A 26 -3.10 11.23 -5.22
C VAL A 26 -2.56 9.80 -5.31
N PHE A 27 -3.42 8.78 -5.22
CA PHE A 27 -3.06 7.37 -5.30
C PHE A 27 -3.10 6.88 -6.75
N ASN A 28 -2.12 7.28 -7.55
CA ASN A 28 -1.98 6.79 -8.93
C ASN A 28 -0.52 6.71 -9.39
N GLY A 29 -0.28 5.92 -10.45
CA GLY A 29 1.07 5.70 -10.99
C GLY A 29 1.78 6.97 -11.51
N LYS A 30 1.06 8.04 -11.87
CA LYS A 30 1.68 9.30 -12.34
C LYS A 30 2.36 10.08 -11.21
N MET A 31 2.01 9.80 -9.97
CA MET A 31 2.63 10.41 -8.80
C MET A 31 4.00 9.79 -8.49
N LEU A 32 4.25 8.54 -8.88
CA LEU A 32 5.56 7.93 -8.75
C LEU A 32 6.61 8.72 -9.57
N GLY A 33 7.76 8.99 -8.96
CA GLY A 33 8.86 9.76 -9.54
C GLY A 33 8.69 11.28 -9.52
N LYS A 34 7.52 11.81 -9.11
CA LYS A 34 7.34 13.25 -8.87
C LYS A 34 8.12 13.69 -7.65
N SER A 35 8.54 14.96 -7.63
CA SER A 35 9.16 15.52 -6.42
C SER A 35 8.15 15.58 -5.28
N GLN A 36 8.64 15.49 -4.04
CA GLN A 36 7.80 15.68 -2.85
C GLN A 36 7.00 16.98 -2.93
N ALA A 37 7.66 18.10 -3.27
CA ALA A 37 7.00 19.40 -3.37
C ALA A 37 5.85 19.41 -4.40
N HIS A 38 6.01 18.73 -5.55
CA HIS A 38 4.92 18.63 -6.52
C HIS A 38 3.77 17.77 -5.99
N PHE A 39 4.08 16.63 -5.36
CA PHE A 39 3.08 15.77 -4.77
C PHE A 39 2.23 16.51 -3.71
N GLU A 40 2.88 17.30 -2.84
CA GLU A 40 2.21 18.09 -1.80
C GLU A 40 1.32 19.21 -2.36
N THR A 41 1.59 19.72 -3.57
CA THR A 41 0.66 20.67 -4.22
C THR A 41 -0.69 20.04 -4.61
N ILE A 42 -0.72 18.70 -4.71
CA ILE A 42 -1.92 17.93 -5.05
C ILE A 42 -2.51 17.35 -3.77
N ALA A 43 -1.73 16.56 -3.01
CA ALA A 43 -2.19 15.87 -1.81
C ALA A 43 -2.43 16.78 -0.60
N GLY A 44 -1.92 18.02 -0.63
CA GLY A 44 -1.88 18.90 0.53
C GLY A 44 -0.65 18.65 1.40
N ALA A 45 -0.63 19.27 2.58
CA ALA A 45 0.45 19.09 3.54
C ALA A 45 0.32 17.74 4.27
N PRO A 46 1.43 17.04 4.54
CA PRO A 46 1.40 15.80 5.29
C PRO A 46 0.91 16.04 6.73
N GLN A 47 0.07 15.15 7.23
CA GLN A 47 -0.35 15.11 8.64
C GLN A 47 0.80 14.65 9.53
N GLU A 48 1.55 13.65 9.07
CA GLU A 48 2.64 13.03 9.81
C GLU A 48 3.84 12.76 8.90
N SER A 49 5.02 12.63 9.50
CA SER A 49 6.26 12.36 8.79
C SER A 49 7.16 11.46 9.62
N TYR A 50 7.52 10.30 9.07
CA TYR A 50 8.35 9.28 9.74
C TYR A 50 9.47 8.84 8.80
N GLY A 51 10.70 9.28 9.06
CA GLY A 51 11.83 9.00 8.15
C GLY A 51 11.53 9.52 6.74
N ASP A 52 11.46 8.61 5.77
CA ASP A 52 11.14 8.90 4.37
C ASP A 52 9.63 8.91 4.06
N ASP A 53 8.79 8.46 4.99
CA ASP A 53 7.35 8.35 4.79
C ASP A 53 6.62 9.64 5.19
N ARG A 54 5.65 10.03 4.37
CA ARG A 54 4.77 11.19 4.56
C ARG A 54 3.32 10.73 4.50
N VAL A 55 2.53 11.01 5.53
CA VAL A 55 1.13 10.54 5.64
C VAL A 55 0.19 11.69 5.30
N PHE A 56 -0.76 11.46 4.41
CA PHE A 56 -1.74 12.45 3.93
C PHE A 56 -3.15 11.94 4.19
N ASP A 57 -4.03 12.82 4.65
CA ASP A 57 -5.47 12.56 4.68
C ASP A 57 -6.10 13.10 3.39
N VAL A 58 -6.57 12.20 2.55
CA VAL A 58 -7.22 12.52 1.27
C VAL A 58 -8.61 11.91 1.28
N GLN A 59 -9.64 12.76 1.44
CA GLN A 59 -11.04 12.33 1.54
C GLN A 59 -11.30 11.30 2.65
N GLY A 60 -10.58 11.37 3.77
CA GLY A 60 -10.68 10.41 4.86
C GLY A 60 -9.89 9.12 4.65
N CYS A 61 -9.08 9.04 3.59
CA CYS A 61 -8.16 7.94 3.34
C CYS A 61 -6.74 8.36 3.69
N LEU A 62 -6.10 7.59 4.58
CA LEU A 62 -4.69 7.76 4.88
C LEU A 62 -3.86 7.18 3.73
N ILE A 63 -3.17 8.05 3.01
CA ILE A 63 -2.23 7.69 1.96
C ILE A 63 -0.84 8.03 2.44
N THR A 64 0.07 7.07 2.37
CA THR A 64 1.48 7.29 2.67
C THR A 64 2.28 7.37 1.38
N ALA A 65 3.05 8.44 1.20
CA ALA A 65 4.07 8.53 0.16
C ALA A 65 5.45 8.30 0.76
N THR A 66 6.17 7.29 0.26
CA THR A 66 7.58 7.11 0.58
C THR A 66 8.41 7.99 -0.34
N ILE A 67 9.26 8.85 0.24
CA ILE A 67 10.09 9.82 -0.47
C ILE A 67 11.55 9.35 -0.45
N GLN A 68 12.07 8.93 -1.60
CA GLN A 68 13.49 8.59 -1.76
C GLN A 68 14.15 9.58 -2.72
N SER A 69 15.31 10.12 -2.30
CA SER A 69 16.05 11.12 -3.08
C SER A 69 15.17 12.31 -3.53
N GLY A 70 14.25 12.73 -2.67
CA GLY A 70 13.33 13.86 -2.91
C GLY A 70 12.18 13.56 -3.87
N LYS A 71 11.96 12.30 -4.25
CA LYS A 71 10.89 11.87 -5.15
C LYS A 71 10.03 10.79 -4.52
N VAL A 72 8.77 10.74 -4.90
CA VAL A 72 7.84 9.67 -4.51
C VAL A 72 8.32 8.36 -5.12
N SER A 73 8.76 7.40 -4.30
CA SER A 73 9.20 6.07 -4.75
C SER A 73 8.10 5.02 -4.58
N ALA A 74 7.20 5.20 -3.62
CA ALA A 74 6.08 4.32 -3.37
C ALA A 74 4.88 5.07 -2.80
N LEU A 75 3.71 4.49 -2.98
CA LEU A 75 2.45 4.91 -2.37
C LEU A 75 1.83 3.72 -1.66
N SER A 76 1.26 3.94 -0.47
CA SER A 76 0.49 2.93 0.25
C SER A 76 -0.78 3.48 0.84
N MET A 77 -1.76 2.60 1.02
CA MET A 77 -3.00 2.91 1.73
C MET A 77 -3.65 1.62 2.27
N GLU A 78 -4.58 1.79 3.21
CA GLU A 78 -5.44 0.71 3.69
C GLU A 78 -6.75 0.69 2.87
N PRO A 79 -7.05 -0.41 2.14
CA PRO A 79 -8.29 -0.51 1.39
C PRO A 79 -9.52 -0.56 2.29
N SER A 80 -10.56 0.17 1.92
CA SER A 80 -11.87 0.13 2.60
C SER A 80 -13.00 0.41 1.61
N GLU A 81 -14.26 0.44 2.09
CA GLU A 81 -15.40 0.80 1.24
C GLU A 81 -15.33 2.23 0.69
N THR A 82 -14.64 3.14 1.39
CA THR A 82 -14.39 4.51 0.95
C THR A 82 -13.04 4.66 0.26
N CYS A 83 -12.05 3.86 0.67
CA CYS A 83 -10.67 3.94 0.22
C CYS A 83 -10.37 2.83 -0.79
N LYS A 84 -10.74 3.06 -2.06
CA LYS A 84 -10.61 2.07 -3.13
C LYS A 84 -9.36 2.36 -4.00
N PRO A 85 -8.26 1.63 -3.82
CA PRO A 85 -7.07 1.80 -4.66
C PRO A 85 -7.37 1.43 -6.12
N ASP A 86 -6.98 2.30 -7.05
CA ASP A 86 -7.00 2.01 -8.49
C ASP A 86 -5.61 1.59 -8.98
N LEU A 87 -5.39 0.28 -8.95
CA LEU A 87 -4.12 -0.32 -9.38
C LEU A 87 -3.92 -0.26 -10.90
N ALA A 88 -4.97 -0.04 -11.70
CA ALA A 88 -4.83 0.04 -13.17
C ALA A 88 -4.01 1.26 -13.59
N SER A 89 -4.07 2.34 -12.81
CA SER A 89 -3.22 3.53 -13.02
C SER A 89 -1.73 3.27 -12.82
N PHE A 90 -1.37 2.18 -12.12
CA PHE A 90 0.00 1.73 -11.93
C PHE A 90 0.31 0.65 -12.96
N ILE A 91 -0.33 -0.50 -12.87
CA ILE A 91 0.08 -1.73 -13.58
C ILE A 91 -0.83 -2.09 -14.76
N GLY A 92 -1.69 -1.17 -15.21
CA GLY A 92 -2.51 -1.35 -16.42
C GLY A 92 -3.40 -2.59 -16.37
N GLU A 93 -3.35 -3.40 -17.43
CA GLU A 93 -4.17 -4.62 -17.58
C GLU A 93 -3.86 -5.73 -16.56
N TYR A 94 -2.72 -5.65 -15.86
CA TYR A 94 -2.33 -6.59 -14.82
C TYR A 94 -3.00 -6.28 -13.47
N ALA A 95 -3.70 -5.15 -13.36
CA ALA A 95 -4.42 -4.80 -12.15
C ALA A 95 -5.66 -5.71 -11.96
N PRO A 96 -5.98 -6.07 -10.70
CA PRO A 96 -7.30 -6.57 -10.36
C PRO A 96 -8.39 -5.63 -10.88
N LYS A 97 -9.55 -6.18 -11.27
CA LYS A 97 -10.65 -5.35 -11.77
C LYS A 97 -11.10 -4.38 -10.68
N GLN A 98 -11.49 -3.17 -11.08
CA GLN A 98 -11.98 -2.16 -10.14
C GLN A 98 -13.10 -2.71 -9.25
N GLY A 99 -12.98 -2.50 -7.94
CA GLY A 99 -13.94 -2.99 -6.95
C GLY A 99 -13.78 -4.46 -6.55
N GLN A 100 -12.84 -5.21 -7.14
CA GLN A 100 -12.44 -6.50 -6.58
C GLN A 100 -11.69 -6.30 -5.27
N LYS A 101 -11.89 -7.23 -4.34
CA LYS A 101 -11.10 -7.31 -3.10
C LYS A 101 -9.65 -7.59 -3.48
N LEU A 102 -8.71 -6.90 -2.83
CA LEU A 102 -7.30 -7.16 -3.01
C LEU A 102 -6.92 -8.43 -2.26
N THR A 103 -6.74 -9.52 -2.99
CA THR A 103 -6.26 -10.81 -2.47
C THR A 103 -5.09 -11.28 -3.33
N PRO A 104 -4.20 -12.15 -2.84
CA PRO A 104 -3.12 -12.73 -3.64
C PRO A 104 -3.59 -13.38 -4.95
N ALA A 105 -4.74 -14.07 -4.92
CA ALA A 105 -5.34 -14.68 -6.12
C ALA A 105 -5.58 -13.72 -7.28
N ALA A 106 -5.73 -12.42 -7.00
CA ALA A 106 -5.95 -11.41 -8.03
C ALA A 106 -4.68 -11.10 -8.85
N PHE A 107 -3.49 -11.47 -8.36
CA PHE A 107 -2.19 -11.24 -9.01
C PHE A 107 -1.61 -12.50 -9.67
N GLY A 108 -2.23 -13.66 -9.46
CA GLY A 108 -1.82 -14.92 -10.09
C GLY A 108 -0.71 -15.63 -9.33
N ALA A 109 0.29 -16.15 -10.06
CA ALA A 109 1.42 -16.88 -9.49
C ALA A 109 2.60 -15.92 -9.17
N ASP A 110 3.71 -16.48 -8.71
CA ASP A 110 4.99 -15.79 -8.51
C ASP A 110 4.99 -14.71 -7.40
N LEU A 111 4.06 -14.81 -6.44
CA LEU A 111 4.14 -14.04 -5.20
C LEU A 111 5.27 -14.56 -4.31
N THR A 112 6.01 -13.64 -3.71
CA THR A 112 6.99 -13.90 -2.66
C THR A 112 6.41 -13.50 -1.32
N TYR A 113 6.52 -14.38 -0.32
CA TYR A 113 5.94 -14.15 0.99
C TYR A 113 7.04 -13.90 2.03
N THR A 114 6.81 -12.88 2.85
CA THR A 114 7.66 -12.56 4.00
C THR A 114 6.79 -12.19 5.20
N ALA A 115 7.35 -12.15 6.40
CA ALA A 115 6.64 -11.73 7.60
C ALA A 115 7.59 -11.07 8.61
N ASP A 116 7.05 -10.21 9.47
CA ASP A 116 7.78 -9.67 10.61
C ASP A 116 8.27 -10.81 11.52
N CYS A 117 7.39 -11.78 11.73
CA CYS A 117 7.57 -13.02 12.48
C CYS A 117 6.35 -13.93 12.27
N LEU A 118 6.52 -15.23 12.55
CA LEU A 118 5.43 -16.24 12.48
C LEU A 118 5.27 -17.04 13.78
N THR A 119 6.20 -16.86 14.73
CA THR A 119 6.17 -17.48 16.05
C THR A 119 6.96 -16.62 17.02
N ASP A 120 6.63 -16.68 18.31
CA ASP A 120 7.28 -15.94 19.40
C ASP A 120 7.61 -14.48 19.04
N CYS A 121 6.63 -13.78 18.44
CA CYS A 121 6.71 -12.42 17.95
C CYS A 121 7.00 -11.33 19.00
N GLY A 122 7.22 -11.73 20.26
CA GLY A 122 7.54 -10.83 21.36
C GLY A 122 6.43 -9.81 21.62
N ASN A 123 6.80 -8.52 21.67
CA ASN A 123 5.88 -7.40 21.93
C ASN A 123 5.26 -6.83 20.65
N ALA A 124 5.34 -7.52 19.51
CA ALA A 124 4.64 -7.09 18.32
C ALA A 124 3.13 -7.21 18.59
N ALA A 125 2.46 -6.07 18.79
CA ALA A 125 1.03 -6.04 19.08
C ALA A 125 0.22 -6.70 17.95
N ASP A 126 0.61 -6.43 16.71
CA ASP A 126 -0.01 -6.98 15.50
C ASP A 126 1.09 -7.23 14.44
N PRO A 127 1.68 -8.45 14.37
CA PRO A 127 2.70 -8.75 13.37
C PRO A 127 2.09 -8.89 11.97
N TRP A 128 2.87 -8.62 10.94
CA TRP A 128 2.39 -8.62 9.55
C TRP A 128 2.98 -9.75 8.73
N VAL A 129 2.21 -10.20 7.75
CA VAL A 129 2.65 -10.98 6.60
C VAL A 129 2.54 -10.10 5.35
N TYR A 130 3.47 -10.25 4.43
CA TYR A 130 3.51 -9.51 3.18
C TYR A 130 3.57 -10.47 2.00
N ALA A 131 2.71 -10.25 1.01
CA ALA A 131 2.79 -10.90 -0.30
C ALA A 131 3.26 -9.89 -1.34
N SER A 132 4.42 -10.13 -1.91
CA SER A 132 5.05 -9.25 -2.90
C SER A 132 4.93 -9.82 -4.30
N TRP A 133 4.52 -9.00 -5.25
CA TRP A 133 4.41 -9.33 -6.66
C TRP A 133 5.06 -8.24 -7.49
N THR A 134 5.71 -8.61 -8.60
CA THR A 134 6.35 -7.65 -9.50
C THR A 134 5.69 -7.71 -10.87
N ALA A 135 5.23 -6.56 -11.34
CA ALA A 135 4.65 -6.43 -12.65
C ALA A 135 5.66 -6.78 -13.76
N PRO A 136 5.20 -7.33 -14.89
CA PRO A 136 6.07 -7.55 -16.03
C PRO A 136 6.74 -6.24 -16.48
N ARG A 137 7.91 -6.36 -17.13
CA ARG A 137 8.65 -5.19 -17.66
C ARG A 137 7.80 -4.35 -18.62
N ALA A 138 6.86 -4.97 -19.33
CA ALA A 138 5.90 -4.27 -20.20
C ALA A 138 4.98 -3.30 -19.43
N ALA A 139 4.71 -3.57 -18.16
CA ALA A 139 3.96 -2.71 -17.24
C ALA A 139 4.87 -1.90 -16.30
N GLY A 140 6.13 -1.67 -16.70
CA GLY A 140 7.06 -0.81 -15.97
C GLY A 140 7.83 -1.50 -14.83
N GLY A 141 7.59 -2.79 -14.56
CA GLY A 141 8.33 -3.51 -13.52
C GLY A 141 8.02 -3.04 -12.09
N MET A 142 6.85 -2.44 -11.86
CA MET A 142 6.43 -1.97 -10.54
C MET A 142 6.22 -3.12 -9.57
N GLU A 143 6.58 -2.89 -8.32
CA GLU A 143 6.37 -3.82 -7.22
C GLU A 143 5.05 -3.49 -6.51
N ILE A 144 4.29 -4.52 -6.20
CA ILE A 144 3.07 -4.49 -5.41
C ILE A 144 3.34 -5.33 -4.16
N MET A 145 3.02 -4.77 -2.99
CA MET A 145 3.08 -5.47 -1.73
C MET A 145 1.71 -5.40 -1.07
N LEU A 146 1.12 -6.56 -0.83
CA LEU A 146 -0.08 -6.71 -0.04
C LEU A 146 0.34 -7.00 1.39
N GLY A 147 -0.15 -6.20 2.35
CA GLY A 147 0.05 -6.43 3.77
C GLY A 147 -1.16 -7.13 4.37
N PHE A 148 -0.89 -8.06 5.29
CA PHE A 148 -1.89 -8.77 6.08
C PHE A 148 -1.49 -8.65 7.53
N VAL A 149 -2.21 -7.84 8.28
CA VAL A 149 -2.10 -7.85 9.74
C VAL A 149 -2.51 -9.25 10.20
N GLN A 150 -1.68 -9.91 11.01
CA GLN A 150 -2.02 -11.19 11.66
C GLN A 150 -2.98 -10.97 12.84
N ALA A 151 -4.03 -10.19 12.58
CA ALA A 151 -5.13 -9.91 13.50
C ALA A 151 -6.44 -10.40 12.87
N GLY A 152 -7.19 -11.17 13.65
CA GLY A 152 -8.42 -11.82 13.19
C GLY A 152 -8.21 -13.16 12.48
N ASP A 153 -9.30 -13.90 12.32
CA ASP A 153 -9.25 -15.34 12.07
C ASP A 153 -8.58 -15.72 10.74
N GLN A 154 -8.84 -15.02 9.63
CA GLN A 154 -8.38 -15.49 8.31
C GLN A 154 -6.87 -15.33 8.08
N ALA A 155 -6.32 -14.16 8.41
CA ALA A 155 -4.89 -13.90 8.22
C ALA A 155 -4.06 -14.67 9.25
N LEU A 156 -4.54 -14.78 10.49
CA LEU A 156 -3.91 -15.58 11.53
C LEU A 156 -3.91 -17.07 11.16
N ASP A 157 -5.05 -17.65 10.75
CA ASP A 157 -5.13 -19.05 10.31
C ASP A 157 -4.20 -19.33 9.12
N ALA A 158 -4.06 -18.37 8.20
CA ALA A 158 -3.18 -18.51 7.05
C ALA A 158 -1.70 -18.47 7.45
N ALA A 159 -1.33 -17.56 8.35
CA ALA A 159 0.01 -17.48 8.92
C ALA A 159 0.37 -18.76 9.70
N GLU A 160 -0.55 -19.28 10.51
CA GLU A 160 -0.37 -20.52 11.27
C GLU A 160 -0.17 -21.74 10.36
N LYS A 161 -0.94 -21.85 9.27
CA LYS A 161 -0.76 -22.93 8.28
C LYS A 161 0.62 -22.86 7.63
N TRP A 162 1.08 -21.67 7.29
CA TRP A 162 2.40 -21.46 6.71
C TRP A 162 3.50 -21.82 7.71
N ALA A 163 3.42 -21.29 8.93
CA ALA A 163 4.34 -21.56 10.03
C ALA A 163 4.43 -23.05 10.36
N THR A 164 3.29 -23.74 10.49
CA THR A 164 3.22 -25.17 10.84
C THR A 164 3.96 -26.05 9.82
N GLN A 165 3.84 -25.76 8.53
CA GLN A 165 4.55 -26.53 7.50
C GLN A 165 6.06 -26.34 7.60
N MET A 166 6.51 -25.10 7.84
CA MET A 166 7.92 -24.78 8.00
C MET A 166 8.50 -25.38 9.27
N GLU A 167 7.80 -25.27 10.41
CA GLU A 167 8.24 -25.86 11.67
C GLU A 167 8.35 -27.39 11.57
N LYS A 168 7.40 -28.05 10.90
CA LYS A 168 7.45 -29.50 10.69
C LYS A 168 8.66 -29.94 9.88
N ALA A 169 9.09 -29.13 8.92
CA ALA A 169 10.17 -29.47 8.00
C ALA A 169 11.56 -29.06 8.52
N GLU A 170 11.67 -27.91 9.19
CA GLU A 170 12.95 -27.26 9.53
C GLU A 170 13.14 -27.07 11.03
N GLY A 171 12.09 -27.27 11.83
CA GLY A 171 12.07 -27.03 13.28
C GLY A 171 11.77 -25.58 13.66
N LYS A 172 11.54 -25.36 14.96
CA LYS A 172 11.13 -24.05 15.51
C LYS A 172 12.19 -22.96 15.31
N ASP A 173 13.47 -23.30 15.38
CA ASP A 173 14.57 -22.34 15.22
C ASP A 173 14.57 -21.67 13.83
N TYR A 174 14.09 -22.37 12.80
CA TYR A 174 13.96 -21.81 11.46
C TYR A 174 12.97 -20.63 11.42
N LEU A 175 11.85 -20.77 12.16
CA LEU A 175 10.86 -19.71 12.31
C LEU A 175 11.36 -18.57 13.20
N LEU A 176 11.96 -18.89 14.35
CA LEU A 176 12.45 -17.89 15.31
C LEU A 176 13.50 -16.94 14.73
N ASN A 177 14.30 -17.45 13.79
CA ASN A 177 15.33 -16.68 13.12
C ASN A 177 14.83 -16.04 11.80
N ASN A 178 13.54 -16.09 11.48
CA ASN A 178 12.98 -15.53 10.24
C ASN A 178 13.69 -16.03 8.96
N LYS A 179 14.20 -17.26 8.96
CA LYS A 179 14.94 -17.82 7.81
C LYS A 179 14.07 -17.90 6.55
N PHE A 180 12.76 -18.06 6.74
CA PHE A 180 11.77 -18.11 5.67
C PHE A 180 11.70 -16.84 4.82
N ASN A 181 12.07 -15.67 5.34
CA ASN A 181 12.06 -14.41 4.57
C ASN A 181 13.06 -14.43 3.40
N CYS A 182 14.07 -15.31 3.45
CA CYS A 182 15.09 -15.47 2.40
C CYS A 182 14.93 -16.77 1.61
N ASP A 183 13.90 -17.56 1.88
CA ASP A 183 13.77 -18.91 1.39
C ASP A 183 12.42 -19.12 0.72
N ALA A 184 12.43 -19.10 -0.61
CA ALA A 184 11.23 -19.21 -1.43
C ALA A 184 10.59 -20.62 -1.41
N ARG A 185 11.22 -21.64 -0.80
CA ARG A 185 10.71 -23.03 -0.83
C ARG A 185 9.29 -23.18 -0.27
N TYR A 186 8.90 -22.28 0.64
CA TYR A 186 7.59 -22.31 1.28
C TYR A 186 6.59 -21.30 0.72
N ASN A 187 6.94 -20.55 -0.34
CA ASN A 187 6.03 -19.59 -0.97
C ASN A 187 4.76 -20.25 -1.52
N SER A 188 4.83 -21.48 -2.01
CA SER A 188 3.65 -22.20 -2.50
C SER A 188 2.65 -22.56 -1.39
N VAL A 189 3.16 -22.82 -0.18
CA VAL A 189 2.32 -23.06 1.01
C VAL A 189 1.66 -21.76 1.43
N ALA A 190 2.43 -20.66 1.51
CA ALA A 190 1.91 -19.34 1.82
C ALA A 190 0.86 -18.91 0.79
N ASP A 191 1.13 -19.11 -0.51
CA ASP A 191 0.22 -18.78 -1.59
C ASP A 191 -1.12 -19.49 -1.46
N ALA A 192 -1.09 -20.80 -1.19
CA ALA A 192 -2.31 -21.57 -0.96
C ALA A 192 -3.08 -21.10 0.28
N ALA A 193 -2.38 -20.74 1.36
CA ALA A 193 -2.99 -20.31 2.61
C ALA A 193 -3.61 -18.90 2.51
N PHE A 194 -2.90 -17.96 1.89
CA PHE A 194 -3.31 -16.55 1.79
C PHE A 194 -4.15 -16.24 0.55
N LYS A 195 -4.31 -17.19 -0.39
CA LYS A 195 -4.97 -17.02 -1.69
C LYS A 195 -6.19 -16.07 -1.71
N ASN A 196 -7.10 -16.25 -0.75
CA ASN A 196 -8.37 -15.52 -0.65
C ASN A 196 -8.45 -14.58 0.56
N VAL A 197 -7.35 -14.40 1.30
CA VAL A 197 -7.28 -13.45 2.41
C VAL A 197 -7.26 -12.04 1.82
N ILE A 198 -8.09 -11.16 2.37
CA ILE A 198 -8.18 -9.76 1.94
C ILE A 198 -7.04 -9.00 2.57
N ALA A 199 -6.28 -8.27 1.75
CA ALA A 199 -5.17 -7.44 2.22
C ALA A 199 -5.68 -6.27 3.06
N THR A 200 -5.04 -6.04 4.21
CA THR A 200 -5.29 -4.89 5.08
C THR A 200 -4.58 -3.64 4.57
N SER A 201 -3.49 -3.80 3.81
CA SER A 201 -2.81 -2.70 3.13
C SER A 201 -2.36 -3.07 1.73
N VAL A 202 -2.17 -2.05 0.90
CA VAL A 202 -1.47 -2.18 -0.39
C VAL A 202 -0.40 -1.10 -0.47
N LYS A 203 0.81 -1.50 -0.88
CA LYS A 203 1.92 -0.60 -1.22
C LYS A 203 2.37 -0.87 -2.65
N VAL A 204 2.58 0.18 -3.42
CA VAL A 204 2.94 0.12 -4.84
C VAL A 204 4.10 1.07 -5.11
N GLY A 205 5.12 0.61 -5.82
CA GLY A 205 6.25 1.47 -6.15
C GLY A 205 7.46 0.73 -6.68
N PHE A 206 8.63 1.27 -6.36
CA PHE A 206 9.94 0.72 -6.72
C PHE A 206 10.83 0.58 -5.49
N ASN A 207 11.61 -0.50 -5.45
CA ASN A 207 12.47 -0.87 -4.33
C ASN A 207 11.67 -0.95 -3.03
N LEU A 208 10.52 -1.61 -3.07
CA LEU A 208 9.72 -1.81 -1.87
C LEU A 208 10.54 -2.57 -0.82
N PRO A 209 10.39 -2.21 0.47
CA PRO A 209 11.15 -2.86 1.54
C PRO A 209 10.87 -4.36 1.53
N LYS A 210 11.86 -5.17 1.89
CA LYS A 210 11.69 -6.61 2.09
C LYS A 210 12.10 -6.95 3.50
N GLU A 211 11.36 -7.84 4.13
CA GLU A 211 11.69 -8.24 5.50
C GLU A 211 13.06 -8.90 5.54
N SER A 212 13.80 -8.54 6.59
CA SER A 212 15.13 -9.09 6.81
C SER A 212 15.06 -10.55 7.25
N CYS A 213 16.14 -11.25 6.97
CA CYS A 213 16.38 -12.62 7.44
C CYS A 213 17.45 -12.53 8.51
N ARG A 214 17.30 -13.30 9.60
CA ARG A 214 18.28 -13.36 10.69
C ARG A 214 18.94 -14.73 10.71
#